data_AF-A0A2B7XWB0-F1
#
_entry.id   AF-A0A2B7XWB0-F1
#
_cell.length_a   1.000
_cell.length_b   1.000
_cell.length_c   1.000
_cell.angle_alpha   90.00
_cell.angle_beta   90.00
_cell.angle_gamma   90.00
#
_symmetry.space_group_name_H-M   'P 1'
#
loop_
_entity.id
_entity.type
_entity.pdbx_description
1 polymer ?
#
loop_
_entity_poly.entity_id
_entity_poly.type
_entity_poly.pdbx_seq_one_letter_code
_entity_poly.pdbx_strand_id
1 'polypeptide(L)'
;MFGGMGDAYTLRGFWGKFWHQLLRWSYTSVSNHFTRRILRLRHPSLIERYANILTIFILSGLGHVLVFAGSGIPMAEWSGSMLFFCSFAAGFMTEDGVQELWRRTGIEKRLFADGRNARGLSLFKRIVGWVWVLGFLSVVSPFFCYPMSRVPTGKEGMVPYSVVERVGVEGALGTVVAGGVGLWFGLEARGV
;
A
#
# COMPACT_ATOMS: atom_id res chain seq x y z
N MET A 1 4.52 -7.75 7.77
CA MET A 1 4.48 -7.98 6.31
C MET A 1 3.19 -7.48 5.70
N PHE A 2 1.99 -7.83 6.17
CA PHE A 2 0.77 -7.07 5.85
C PHE A 2 -0.18 -7.03 7.07
N GLY A 3 -1.04 -6.01 7.18
CA GLY A 3 -2.08 -5.94 8.22
C GLY A 3 -3.36 -6.71 7.84
N GLY A 4 -4.37 -6.70 8.71
CA GLY A 4 -5.67 -7.33 8.40
C GLY A 4 -6.38 -6.59 7.25
N MET A 5 -6.88 -7.35 6.26
CA MET A 5 -7.63 -6.76 5.13
C MET A 5 -8.77 -5.87 5.61
N GLY A 6 -9.49 -6.26 6.65
CA GLY A 6 -10.62 -5.49 7.20
C GLY A 6 -10.33 -4.03 7.58
N ASP A 7 -9.08 -3.61 7.67
CA ASP A 7 -8.66 -2.23 7.95
C ASP A 7 -8.28 -1.41 6.70
N ALA A 8 -8.28 -2.01 5.51
CA ALA A 8 -7.85 -1.40 4.25
C ALA A 8 -9.00 -0.77 3.44
N TYR A 9 -10.10 -0.38 4.10
CA TYR A 9 -11.23 0.33 3.48
C TYR A 9 -11.01 1.86 3.40
N THR A 10 -9.81 2.35 3.71
CA THR A 10 -9.38 3.72 3.46
C THR A 10 -7.97 3.68 2.91
N LEU A 11 -7.59 4.63 2.07
CA LEU A 11 -6.23 4.72 1.54
C LEU A 11 -5.23 4.83 2.70
N ARG A 12 -5.57 5.57 3.76
CA ARG A 12 -4.71 5.70 4.95
C ARG A 12 -4.60 4.38 5.71
N GLY A 13 -5.67 3.59 5.78
CA GLY A 13 -5.64 2.23 6.33
C GLY A 13 -4.81 1.29 5.48
N PHE A 14 -4.93 1.39 4.16
CA PHE A 14 -4.12 0.62 3.21
C PHE A 14 -2.62 0.87 3.45
N TRP A 15 -2.13 2.11 3.42
CA TRP A 15 -0.70 2.39 3.64
C TRP A 15 -0.27 2.29 5.11
N GLY A 16 -1.13 2.69 6.04
CA GLY A 16 -0.82 2.84 7.45
C GLY A 16 -1.06 1.59 8.29
N LYS A 17 -1.69 0.54 7.75
CA LYS A 17 -1.94 -0.70 8.47
C LYS A 17 -1.67 -1.93 7.62
N PHE A 18 -2.02 -1.88 6.34
CA PHE A 18 -1.95 -3.04 5.46
C PHE A 18 -0.59 -3.17 4.74
N TRP A 19 -0.13 -2.17 4.01
CA TRP A 19 0.99 -2.25 3.05
C TRP A 19 2.36 -1.92 3.67
N HIS A 20 3.43 -2.64 3.28
CA HIS A 20 4.85 -2.47 3.66
C HIS A 20 5.14 -1.67 4.97
N GLN A 21 4.70 -2.20 6.12
CA GLN A 21 4.84 -1.51 7.41
C GLN A 21 6.30 -1.31 7.88
N LEU A 22 7.26 -2.07 7.33
CA LEU A 22 8.68 -1.99 7.70
C LEU A 22 9.29 -0.60 7.40
N LEU A 23 8.89 0.00 6.28
CA LEU A 23 9.46 1.25 5.79
C LEU A 23 8.82 2.50 6.42
N ARG A 24 7.70 2.32 7.12
CA ARG A 24 6.90 3.41 7.68
C ARG A 24 7.70 4.27 8.65
N TRP A 25 8.47 3.65 9.54
CA TRP A 25 9.23 4.36 10.57
C TRP A 25 10.38 5.18 9.95
N SER A 26 11.12 4.60 9.01
CA SER A 26 12.21 5.28 8.30
C SER A 26 11.70 6.49 7.52
N TYR A 27 10.64 6.32 6.73
CA TYR A 27 10.09 7.43 5.94
C TYR A 27 9.42 8.50 6.81
N THR A 28 8.70 8.11 7.87
CA THR A 28 8.07 9.09 8.77
C THR A 28 9.13 9.90 9.52
N SER A 29 10.25 9.29 9.92
CA SER A 29 11.36 9.98 10.58
C SER A 29 12.02 11.01 9.65
N VAL A 30 12.37 10.62 8.42
CA VAL A 30 12.98 11.51 7.41
C VAL A 30 12.02 12.65 7.06
N SER A 31 10.75 12.34 6.85
CA SER A 31 9.72 13.33 6.54
C SER A 31 9.54 14.34 7.66
N ASN A 32 9.41 13.88 8.92
CA ASN A 32 9.27 14.77 10.07
C ASN A 32 10.51 15.67 10.22
N HIS A 33 11.70 15.13 9.98
CA HIS A 33 12.93 15.92 9.99
C HIS A 33 12.90 17.01 8.91
N PHE A 34 12.59 16.65 7.66
CA PHE A 34 12.51 17.60 6.55
C PHE A 34 11.48 18.70 6.82
N THR A 35 10.26 18.32 7.20
CA THR A 35 9.15 19.26 7.33
C THR A 35 9.30 20.19 8.54
N ARG A 36 9.89 19.70 9.65
CA ARG A 36 10.07 20.49 10.88
C ARG A 36 11.38 21.27 10.92
N ARG A 37 12.49 20.70 10.44
CA ARG A 37 13.82 21.35 10.51
C ARG A 37 14.12 22.19 9.29
N ILE A 38 13.75 21.73 8.09
CA ILE A 38 14.08 22.41 6.83
C ILE A 38 12.97 23.40 6.48
N LEU A 39 11.72 22.94 6.39
CA LEU A 39 10.59 23.81 6.01
C LEU A 39 10.03 24.64 7.17
N ARG A 40 10.41 24.33 8.42
CA ARG A 40 9.97 25.03 9.65
C ARG A 40 8.45 25.24 9.73
N LEU A 41 7.67 24.29 9.23
CA LEU A 41 6.22 24.42 9.21
C LEU A 41 5.66 24.36 10.64
N ARG A 42 4.62 25.16 10.89
CA ARG A 42 3.95 25.21 12.19
C ARG A 42 3.20 23.91 12.45
N HIS A 43 3.52 23.24 13.55
CA HIS A 43 2.86 22.03 14.00
C HIS A 43 1.84 22.33 15.11
N PRO A 44 0.63 21.72 15.10
CA PRO A 44 0.04 20.92 14.02
C PRO A 44 -0.63 21.81 12.96
N SER A 45 -0.38 21.54 11.67
CA SER A 45 -1.14 22.18 10.57
C SER A 45 -1.45 21.20 9.43
N LEU A 46 -2.50 21.51 8.64
CA LEU A 46 -2.87 20.74 7.46
C LEU A 46 -1.76 20.76 6.39
N ILE A 47 -1.10 21.91 6.24
CA ILE A 47 0.00 22.09 5.29
C ILE A 47 1.16 21.18 5.67
N GLU A 48 1.52 21.12 6.95
CA GLU A 48 2.56 20.21 7.44
C GLU A 48 2.21 18.73 7.17
N ARG A 49 0.96 18.33 7.41
CA ARG A 49 0.51 16.96 7.17
C ARG A 49 0.68 16.54 5.71
N TYR A 50 0.21 17.37 4.77
CA TYR A 50 0.29 17.05 3.35
C TYR A 50 1.69 17.21 2.77
N ALA A 51 2.49 18.15 3.28
CA ALA A 51 3.91 18.26 2.93
C ALA A 51 4.69 17.01 3.35
N ASN A 52 4.43 16.48 4.56
CA ASN A 52 5.02 15.23 5.02
C ASN A 52 4.60 14.06 4.11
N ILE A 53 3.31 13.93 3.82
CA ILE A 53 2.78 12.89 2.93
C ILE A 53 3.48 12.95 1.57
N LEU A 54 3.49 14.11 0.90
CA LEU A 54 4.14 14.26 -0.41
C LEU A 54 5.62 13.90 -0.35
N THR A 55 6.34 14.34 0.68
CA THR A 55 7.76 14.02 0.86
C THR A 55 7.99 12.51 0.95
N ILE A 56 7.17 11.79 1.74
CA ILE A 56 7.26 10.33 1.87
C ILE A 56 7.04 9.64 0.53
N PHE A 57 5.99 10.04 -0.21
CA PHE A 57 5.65 9.41 -1.48
C PHE A 57 6.65 9.75 -2.60
N ILE A 58 7.22 10.96 -2.61
CA ILE A 58 8.32 11.31 -3.51
C ILE A 58 9.54 10.43 -3.23
N LEU A 59 9.98 10.32 -1.97
CA LEU A 59 11.12 9.46 -1.61
C LEU A 59 10.86 7.99 -1.97
N SER A 60 9.63 7.51 -1.75
CA SER A 60 9.25 6.15 -2.12
C SER A 60 9.30 5.94 -3.63
N GLY A 61 8.73 6.87 -4.41
CA GLY A 61 8.78 6.77 -5.86
C GLY A 61 10.20 6.87 -6.41
N LEU A 62 11.07 7.72 -5.83
CA LEU A 62 12.45 7.87 -6.28
C LEU A 62 13.21 6.55 -6.08
N GLY A 63 12.99 5.89 -4.94
CA GLY A 63 13.49 4.54 -4.71
C GLY A 63 13.04 3.57 -5.80
N HIS A 64 11.77 3.64 -6.22
CA HIS A 64 11.22 2.79 -7.29
C HIS A 64 11.72 3.15 -8.70
N VAL A 65 12.07 4.42 -8.95
CA VAL A 65 12.75 4.81 -10.20
C VAL A 65 14.13 4.17 -10.30
N LEU A 66 14.87 4.07 -9.17
CA LEU A 66 16.14 3.34 -9.15
C LEU A 66 15.96 1.85 -9.45
N VAL A 67 14.84 1.25 -9.02
CA VAL A 67 14.48 -0.12 -9.41
C VAL A 67 14.24 -0.22 -10.90
N PHE A 68 13.48 0.71 -11.49
CA PHE A 68 13.23 0.74 -12.92
C PHE A 68 14.54 0.85 -13.71
N ALA A 69 15.49 1.66 -13.22
CA ALA A 69 16.82 1.78 -13.79
C ALA A 69 17.59 0.45 -13.75
N GLY A 70 17.62 -0.21 -12.58
CA GLY A 70 18.30 -1.50 -12.39
C GLY A 70 17.68 -2.65 -13.19
N SER A 71 16.36 -2.59 -13.46
CA SER A 71 15.62 -3.58 -14.25
C SER A 71 15.65 -3.30 -15.76
N GLY A 72 16.30 -2.21 -16.21
CA GLY A 72 16.41 -1.87 -17.63
C GLY A 72 15.12 -1.32 -18.26
N ILE A 73 14.20 -0.78 -17.45
CA ILE A 73 12.97 -0.13 -17.95
C ILE A 73 13.35 1.21 -18.62
N PRO A 74 12.80 1.52 -19.82
CA PRO A 74 13.09 2.77 -20.52
C PRO A 74 12.78 4.02 -19.67
N MET A 75 13.64 5.04 -19.78
CA MET A 75 13.49 6.31 -19.04
C MET A 75 12.11 6.97 -19.23
N ALA A 76 11.53 6.79 -20.43
CA ALA A 76 10.21 7.33 -20.78
C ALA A 76 9.09 6.84 -19.83
N GLU A 77 9.28 5.68 -19.18
CA GLU A 77 8.28 5.06 -18.30
C GLU A 77 8.55 5.35 -16.81
N TRP A 78 9.65 6.01 -16.46
CA TRP A 78 10.03 6.30 -15.07
C TRP A 78 9.06 7.27 -14.39
N SER A 79 8.45 8.15 -15.18
CA SER A 79 7.40 9.06 -14.72
C SER A 79 6.19 8.31 -14.18
N GLY A 80 5.91 7.08 -14.64
CA GLY A 80 4.82 6.24 -14.16
C GLY A 80 4.94 5.89 -12.68
N SER A 81 6.17 5.65 -12.20
CA SER A 81 6.44 5.46 -10.77
C SER A 81 6.10 6.72 -9.96
N MET A 82 6.61 7.88 -10.38
CA MET A 82 6.31 9.16 -9.73
C MET A 82 4.80 9.45 -9.70
N LEU A 83 4.12 9.25 -10.82
CA LEU A 83 2.68 9.45 -10.94
C LEU A 83 1.91 8.54 -9.97
N PHE A 84 2.27 7.26 -9.90
CA PHE A 84 1.66 6.32 -8.98
C PHE A 84 1.81 6.78 -7.53
N PHE A 85 3.03 7.02 -7.04
CA PHE A 85 3.24 7.36 -5.64
C PHE A 85 2.67 8.74 -5.28
N CYS A 86 2.88 9.76 -6.11
CA CYS A 86 2.38 11.11 -5.84
C CYS A 86 0.84 11.19 -5.90
N SER A 87 0.17 10.35 -6.70
CA SER A 87 -1.29 10.31 -6.78
C SER A 87 -1.96 10.04 -5.43
N PHE A 88 -1.31 9.29 -4.53
CA PHE A 88 -1.86 9.00 -3.19
C PHE A 88 -2.03 10.24 -2.33
N ALA A 89 -1.21 11.28 -2.52
CA ALA A 89 -1.43 12.54 -1.82
C ALA A 89 -2.78 13.16 -2.20
N ALA A 90 -3.11 13.20 -3.50
CA ALA A 90 -4.40 13.65 -3.99
C ALA A 90 -5.54 12.71 -3.55
N GLY A 91 -5.29 11.40 -3.55
CA GLY A 91 -6.22 10.40 -3.02
C GLY A 91 -6.57 10.65 -1.55
N PHE A 92 -5.57 10.94 -0.70
CA PHE A 92 -5.81 11.28 0.71
C PHE A 92 -6.54 12.61 0.90
N MET A 93 -6.24 13.63 0.09
CA MET A 93 -6.97 14.90 0.16
C MET A 93 -8.44 14.72 -0.19
N THR A 94 -8.73 13.91 -1.20
CA THR A 94 -10.09 13.58 -1.63
C THR A 94 -10.82 12.78 -0.55
N GLU A 95 -10.18 11.73 -0.03
CA GLU A 95 -10.73 10.89 1.05
C GLU A 95 -11.04 11.72 2.31
N ASP A 96 -10.10 12.55 2.75
CA ASP A 96 -10.29 13.42 3.92
C ASP A 96 -11.42 14.44 3.68
N GLY A 97 -11.51 15.01 2.47
CA GLY A 97 -12.57 15.95 2.11
C GLY A 97 -13.96 15.33 2.12
N VAL A 98 -14.11 14.13 1.55
CA VAL A 98 -15.38 13.38 1.55
C VAL A 98 -15.77 12.97 2.98
N GLN A 99 -14.82 12.50 3.79
CA GLN A 99 -15.08 12.15 5.19
C GLN A 99 -15.51 13.36 6.02
N GLU A 100 -14.89 14.52 5.79
CA GLU A 100 -15.27 15.76 6.47
C GLU A 100 -16.66 16.24 6.06
N LEU A 101 -16.98 16.18 4.76
CA LEU A 101 -18.31 16.54 4.26
C LEU A 101 -19.38 15.62 4.84
N TRP A 102 -19.12 14.30 4.87
CA TRP A 102 -20.00 13.32 5.50
C TRP A 102 -20.21 13.62 6.98
N ARG A 103 -19.14 13.94 7.72
CA ARG A 103 -19.21 14.28 9.15
C ARG A 103 -20.08 15.51 9.40
N ARG A 104 -20.04 16.51 8.51
CA ARG A 104 -20.84 17.74 8.61
C ARG A 104 -22.34 17.51 8.43
N THR A 105 -22.76 16.46 7.72
CA THR A 105 -24.19 16.12 7.59
C THR A 105 -24.85 15.78 8.93
N GLY A 106 -24.06 15.38 9.94
CA GLY A 106 -24.57 15.01 11.27
C GLY A 106 -25.39 13.71 11.30
N ILE A 107 -25.64 13.08 10.14
CA ILE A 107 -26.38 11.82 9.99
C ILE A 107 -25.76 10.73 10.85
N GLU A 108 -24.43 10.67 10.85
CA GLU A 108 -23.66 9.70 11.63
C GLU A 108 -23.96 9.77 13.13
N LYS A 109 -23.97 10.97 13.72
CA LYS A 109 -24.24 11.14 15.15
C LYS A 109 -25.66 10.68 15.51
N ARG A 110 -26.64 10.95 14.63
CA ARG A 110 -28.04 10.57 14.81
C ARG A 110 -28.22 9.05 14.73
N LEU A 111 -27.60 8.40 13.76
CA LEU A 111 -27.71 6.94 13.57
C LEU A 111 -26.96 6.14 14.63
N PHE A 112 -25.84 6.65 15.15
CA PHE A 112 -25.15 6.00 16.26
C PHE A 112 -25.91 6.10 17.59
N ALA A 113 -26.67 7.18 17.80
CA ALA A 113 -27.54 7.31 18.97
C ALA A 113 -28.71 6.31 18.96
N ASP A 114 -29.16 5.87 17.78
CA ASP A 114 -30.27 4.92 17.60
C ASP A 114 -29.86 3.44 17.76
N GLY A 115 -28.56 3.12 17.83
CA GLY A 115 -28.00 1.81 18.21
C GLY A 115 -28.26 0.65 17.22
N ARG A 116 -29.50 0.43 16.79
CA ARG A 116 -29.92 -0.58 15.81
C ARG A 116 -29.33 -0.34 14.43
N ASN A 117 -29.24 0.93 14.03
CA ASN A 117 -28.72 1.33 12.71
C ASN A 117 -27.19 1.51 12.66
N ALA A 118 -26.52 1.51 13.82
CA ALA A 118 -25.07 1.71 13.92
C ALA A 118 -24.25 0.64 13.18
N ARG A 119 -24.67 -0.62 13.28
CA ARG A 119 -23.97 -1.75 12.65
C ARG A 119 -24.09 -1.72 11.12
N GLY A 120 -25.28 -1.40 10.60
CA GLY A 120 -25.52 -1.24 9.16
C GLY A 120 -24.73 -0.08 8.56
N LEU A 121 -24.68 1.07 9.25
CA LEU A 121 -23.88 2.22 8.83
C LEU A 121 -22.38 1.90 8.80
N SER A 122 -21.87 1.20 9.81
CA SER A 122 -20.46 0.78 9.86
C SER A 122 -20.10 -0.14 8.69
N LEU A 123 -20.97 -1.12 8.37
CA LEU A 123 -20.76 -2.01 7.23
C LEU A 123 -20.81 -1.24 5.89
N PHE A 124 -21.80 -0.36 5.73
CA PHE A 124 -21.92 0.49 4.54
C PHE A 124 -20.66 1.33 4.31
N LYS A 125 -20.15 1.99 5.36
CA LYS A 125 -18.91 2.77 5.30
C LYS A 125 -17.71 1.93 4.85
N ARG A 126 -17.60 0.70 5.37
CA ARG A 126 -16.52 -0.21 4.97
C ARG A 126 -16.65 -0.61 3.50
N ILE A 127 -17.84 -0.99 3.04
CA ILE A 127 -18.07 -1.37 1.63
C ILE A 127 -17.73 -0.21 0.69
N VAL A 128 -18.27 0.99 0.96
CA VAL A 128 -17.97 2.19 0.17
C VAL A 128 -16.47 2.49 0.17
N GLY A 129 -15.84 2.39 1.34
CA GLY A 129 -14.40 2.57 1.48
C GLY A 129 -13.58 1.57 0.69
N TRP A 130 -13.96 0.30 0.68
CA TRP A 130 -13.33 -0.73 -0.14
C TRP A 130 -13.46 -0.46 -1.64
N VAL A 131 -14.66 -0.11 -2.09
CA VAL A 131 -14.90 0.26 -3.50
C VAL A 131 -14.04 1.46 -3.90
N TRP A 132 -13.94 2.46 -3.02
CA TRP A 132 -13.06 3.62 -3.22
C TRP A 132 -11.59 3.22 -3.33
N VAL A 133 -11.07 2.46 -2.38
CA VAL A 133 -9.66 2.04 -2.36
C VAL A 133 -9.33 1.18 -3.58
N LEU A 134 -10.17 0.19 -3.89
CA LEU A 134 -9.96 -0.69 -5.05
C LEU A 134 -10.09 0.07 -6.37
N GLY A 135 -11.08 0.95 -6.49
CA GLY A 135 -11.26 1.79 -7.67
C GLY A 135 -10.07 2.73 -7.88
N PHE A 136 -9.63 3.41 -6.82
CA PHE A 136 -8.45 4.28 -6.85
C PHE A 136 -7.20 3.49 -7.27
N LEU A 137 -6.93 2.37 -6.60
CA LEU A 137 -5.78 1.51 -6.93
C LEU A 137 -5.86 1.00 -8.37
N SER A 138 -7.03 0.62 -8.86
CA SER A 138 -7.20 0.14 -10.24
C SER A 138 -6.86 1.21 -11.27
N VAL A 139 -7.11 2.49 -10.97
CA VAL A 139 -6.76 3.61 -11.85
C VAL A 139 -5.27 3.92 -11.81
N VAL A 140 -4.65 3.92 -10.62
CA VAL A 140 -3.26 4.38 -10.48
C VAL A 140 -2.24 3.26 -10.69
N SER A 141 -2.56 2.02 -10.35
CA SER A 141 -1.61 0.89 -10.40
C SER A 141 -1.06 0.60 -11.80
N PRO A 142 -1.82 0.71 -12.91
CA PRO A 142 -1.29 0.47 -14.26
C PRO A 142 -0.04 1.29 -14.58
N PHE A 143 0.05 2.54 -14.11
CA PHE A 143 1.21 3.40 -14.36
C PHE A 143 2.52 2.85 -13.77
N PHE A 144 2.43 2.01 -12.73
CA PHE A 144 3.59 1.39 -12.09
C PHE A 144 3.74 -0.09 -12.47
N CYS A 145 2.64 -0.85 -12.45
CA CYS A 145 2.66 -2.29 -12.66
C CYS A 145 2.88 -2.68 -14.14
N TYR A 146 2.39 -1.90 -15.10
CA TYR A 146 2.51 -2.25 -16.51
C TYR A 146 3.97 -2.26 -17.01
N PRO A 147 4.81 -1.21 -16.75
CA PRO A 147 6.24 -1.26 -17.05
C PRO A 147 6.94 -2.48 -16.41
N MET A 148 6.64 -2.73 -15.13
CA MET A 148 7.23 -3.83 -14.36
C MET A 148 6.86 -5.21 -14.93
N SER A 149 5.60 -5.41 -15.33
CA SER A 149 5.13 -6.69 -15.87
C SER A 149 5.76 -7.08 -17.21
N ARG A 150 6.38 -6.13 -17.90
CA ARG A 150 7.03 -6.33 -19.20
C ARG A 150 8.54 -6.50 -19.11
N VAL A 151 9.10 -6.45 -17.90
CA VAL A 151 10.52 -6.78 -17.68
C VAL A 151 10.70 -8.28 -17.95
N PRO A 152 11.57 -8.69 -18.89
CA PRO A 152 11.79 -10.10 -19.17
C PRO A 152 12.31 -10.84 -17.93
N THR A 153 11.70 -11.98 -17.61
CA THR A 153 12.17 -12.92 -16.58
C THR A 153 13.63 -13.29 -16.89
N GLY A 154 14.56 -12.98 -15.99
CA GLY A 154 16.01 -13.16 -16.19
C GLY A 154 16.83 -11.86 -16.27
N LYS A 155 16.18 -10.70 -16.40
CA LYS A 155 16.81 -9.37 -16.17
C LYS A 155 16.38 -8.73 -14.86
N GLU A 156 15.74 -9.50 -13.99
CA GLU A 156 15.35 -9.11 -12.65
C GLU A 156 16.58 -8.99 -11.76
N GLY A 157 17.38 -7.93 -11.96
CA GLY A 157 18.59 -7.64 -11.18
C GLY A 157 18.36 -7.36 -9.68
N MET A 158 17.17 -7.69 -9.15
CA MET A 158 16.80 -7.48 -7.75
C MET A 158 16.86 -8.75 -6.89
N VAL A 159 16.78 -9.94 -7.48
CA VAL A 159 17.01 -11.20 -6.75
C VAL A 159 18.13 -11.95 -7.47
N PRO A 160 19.33 -12.04 -6.88
CA PRO A 160 20.48 -12.64 -7.54
C PRO A 160 20.31 -14.14 -7.86
N TYR A 161 19.28 -14.79 -7.31
CA TYR A 161 18.97 -16.19 -7.54
C TYR A 161 17.45 -16.43 -7.53
N SER A 162 16.88 -16.85 -8.67
CA SER A 162 15.54 -17.42 -8.72
C SER A 162 15.65 -18.94 -8.55
N VAL A 163 15.06 -19.49 -7.49
CA VAL A 163 14.96 -20.96 -7.32
C VAL A 163 14.17 -21.57 -8.48
N VAL A 164 13.16 -20.85 -8.98
CA VAL A 164 12.34 -21.25 -10.13
C VAL A 164 13.17 -21.39 -11.41
N GLU A 165 14.23 -20.61 -11.57
CA GLU A 165 15.13 -20.70 -12.72
C GLU A 165 16.04 -21.94 -12.65
N ARG A 166 16.32 -22.47 -11.45
CA ARG A 166 17.12 -23.69 -11.27
C ARG A 166 16.33 -24.99 -11.29
N VAL A 167 15.10 -25.00 -10.75
CA VAL A 167 14.28 -26.23 -10.63
C VAL A 167 13.02 -26.24 -11.50
N GLY A 168 12.76 -25.17 -12.26
CA GLY A 168 11.53 -25.00 -13.03
C GLY A 168 10.30 -24.75 -12.13
N VAL A 169 9.22 -24.28 -12.73
CA VAL A 169 7.93 -24.05 -12.02
C VAL A 169 7.42 -25.33 -11.38
N GLU A 170 7.61 -26.47 -12.05
CA GLU A 170 7.22 -27.79 -11.55
C GLU A 170 8.03 -28.22 -10.32
N GLY A 171 9.35 -27.97 -10.29
CA GLY A 171 10.18 -28.28 -9.13
C GLY A 171 9.94 -27.34 -7.94
N ALA A 172 9.58 -26.08 -8.20
CA ALA A 172 9.14 -25.15 -7.16
C ALA A 172 7.79 -25.58 -6.54
N LEU A 173 6.84 -26.03 -7.36
CA LEU A 173 5.59 -26.62 -6.87
C LEU A 173 5.84 -27.91 -6.08
N GLY A 174 6.74 -28.77 -6.54
CA GLY A 174 7.12 -30.02 -5.87
C GLY A 174 7.71 -29.78 -4.47
N THR A 175 8.56 -28.78 -4.30
CA THR A 175 9.14 -28.42 -2.99
C THR A 175 8.13 -27.84 -2.02
N VAL A 176 7.18 -27.04 -2.50
CA VAL A 176 6.06 -26.53 -1.68
C VAL A 176 5.14 -27.68 -1.24
N VAL A 177 4.80 -28.59 -2.16
CA VAL A 177 3.96 -29.76 -1.85
C VAL A 177 4.66 -30.69 -0.88
N ALA A 178 5.94 -31.01 -1.10
CA ALA A 178 6.73 -31.85 -0.21
C ALA A 178 6.88 -31.23 1.20
N GLY A 179 7.10 -29.92 1.28
CA GLY A 179 7.15 -29.19 2.55
C GLY A 179 5.81 -29.20 3.27
N GLY A 180 4.70 -29.01 2.54
CA GLY A 180 3.34 -29.08 3.08
C GLY A 180 2.98 -30.48 3.62
N VAL A 181 3.34 -31.53 2.88
CA VAL A 181 3.13 -32.93 3.28
C VAL A 181 4.00 -33.29 4.49
N GLY A 182 5.27 -32.85 4.52
CA GLY A 182 6.15 -33.06 5.67
C GLY A 182 5.66 -32.36 6.94
N LEU A 183 5.13 -31.14 6.80
CA LEU A 183 4.48 -30.42 7.90
C LEU A 183 3.20 -31.12 8.36
N TRP A 184 2.37 -31.61 7.42
CA TRP A 184 1.17 -32.38 7.73
C TRP A 184 1.51 -33.61 8.59
N PHE A 185 2.45 -34.44 8.14
CA PHE A 185 2.88 -35.62 8.90
C PHE A 185 3.56 -35.27 10.23
N GLY A 186 4.30 -34.16 10.28
CA GLY A 186 4.92 -33.67 11.52
C GLY A 186 3.92 -33.17 12.56
N LEU A 187 2.77 -32.64 12.11
CA LEU A 187 1.66 -32.24 12.97
C LEU A 187 0.84 -33.46 13.42
N GLU A 188 0.58 -34.39 12.51
CA GLU A 188 -0.15 -35.64 12.80
C GLU A 188 0.62 -36.54 13.78
N ALA A 189 1.95 -36.60 13.66
CA ALA A 189 2.84 -37.30 14.60
C ALA A 189 2.92 -36.65 16.00
N ARG A 190 2.45 -35.40 16.15
CA ARG A 190 2.42 -34.67 17.43
C ARG A 190 1.06 -34.70 18.13
N GLY A 191 0.05 -35.37 17.56
CA GLY A 191 -1.25 -35.59 18.20
C GLY A 191 -2.01 -34.31 18.55
N VAL A 192 -1.91 -33.28 17.71
CA VAL A 192 -2.76 -32.08 17.75
C VAL A 192 -3.80 -32.15 16.64
#